data_AF-T0Q2Q6-F1
#
_entry.id   AF-T0Q2Q6-F1
#
_cell.length_a   1.000
_cell.length_b   1.000
_cell.length_c   1.000
_cell.angle_alpha   90.00
_cell.angle_beta   90.00
_cell.angle_gamma   90.00
#
_symmetry.space_group_name_H-M   'P 1'
#
loop_
_entity.id
_entity.type
_entity.pdbx_description
1 polymer ?
#
loop_
_entity_poly.entity_id
_entity_poly.type
_entity_poly.pdbx_seq_one_letter_code
_entity_poly.pdbx_strand_id
1 'polypeptide(L)'
;MSPSLWSGQFKGLQMIEAHNALGVDFACLGNHEFDFGIDAFLNVSAASKFPWLNVNAYEASTKKLLRGTQPYAIKKFNATTMGTMKIGAFGVMYDMQDTSKGMYWTDPITASKEAVKALREVEKVDMVIALTHQFLDDDNRFSQLVKGVDMEPA
;
A
#
# COMPACT_ATOMS: atom_id res chain seq x y z
N MET A 1 -8.63 7.99 3.71
CA MET A 1 -8.57 9.48 3.73
C MET A 1 -9.93 10.20 3.68
N SER A 2 -11.03 9.46 3.59
CA SER A 2 -12.42 9.91 3.46
C SER A 2 -13.31 8.77 4.01
N PRO A 3 -14.58 9.00 4.40
CA PRO A 3 -15.31 10.27 4.38
C PRO A 3 -15.35 11.03 5.72
N SER A 4 -15.19 12.35 5.65
CA SER A 4 -15.51 13.30 6.72
C SER A 4 -15.79 14.69 6.13
N LEU A 5 -16.37 15.60 6.93
CA LEU A 5 -16.56 16.99 6.51
C LEU A 5 -15.23 17.65 6.09
N TRP A 6 -14.15 17.29 6.80
CA TRP A 6 -12.81 17.79 6.55
C TRP A 6 -12.17 17.19 5.29
N SER A 7 -12.47 15.93 4.93
CA SER A 7 -11.96 15.37 3.68
C SER A 7 -12.56 16.09 2.47
N GLY A 8 -13.81 16.54 2.54
CA GLY A 8 -14.41 17.38 1.51
C GLY A 8 -13.73 18.76 1.38
N GLN A 9 -13.35 19.37 2.50
CA GLN A 9 -12.73 20.71 2.50
C GLN A 9 -11.24 20.68 2.10
N PHE A 10 -10.48 19.73 2.64
CA PHE A 10 -9.02 19.70 2.53
C PHE A 10 -8.50 18.58 1.62
N LYS A 11 -9.41 17.81 0.99
CA LYS A 11 -9.10 16.73 0.04
C LYS A 11 -8.13 15.68 0.62
N GLY A 12 -8.20 15.47 1.94
CA GLY A 12 -7.41 14.48 2.67
C GLY A 12 -6.07 14.99 3.22
N LEU A 13 -5.58 16.17 2.83
CA LEU A 13 -4.30 16.71 3.29
C LEU A 13 -4.22 16.88 4.81
N GLN A 14 -5.35 17.17 5.46
CA GLN A 14 -5.45 17.29 6.92
C GLN A 14 -5.02 16.00 7.65
N MET A 15 -5.31 14.84 7.06
CA MET A 15 -4.89 13.57 7.63
C MET A 15 -3.39 13.34 7.41
N ILE A 16 -2.84 13.81 6.29
CA ILE A 16 -1.40 13.66 6.02
C ILE A 16 -0.56 14.45 7.02
N GLU A 17 -1.00 15.63 7.44
CA GLU A 17 -0.35 16.36 8.52
C GLU A 17 -0.29 15.53 9.82
N ALA A 18 -1.41 14.90 10.20
CA ALA A 18 -1.46 14.04 11.38
C ALA A 18 -0.56 12.79 11.25
N HIS A 19 -0.64 12.06 10.13
CA HIS A 19 0.18 10.87 9.91
C HIS A 19 1.69 11.19 9.87
N ASN A 20 2.05 12.32 9.27
CA ASN A 20 3.43 12.81 9.27
C ASN A 20 3.92 13.15 10.68
N ALA A 21 3.05 13.70 11.54
CA ALA A 21 3.39 13.99 12.94
C ALA A 21 3.51 12.71 13.78
N LEU A 22 2.71 11.68 13.49
CA LEU A 22 2.79 10.36 14.13
C LEU A 22 4.02 9.56 13.71
N GLY A 23 4.64 9.91 12.58
CA GLY A 23 5.79 9.18 12.04
C GLY A 23 5.40 7.83 11.44
N VAL A 24 4.29 7.78 10.70
CA VAL A 24 3.91 6.59 9.92
C VAL A 24 5.07 6.16 9.03
N ASP A 25 5.36 4.86 9.00
CA ASP A 25 6.47 4.31 8.23
C ASP A 25 6.14 4.08 6.75
N PHE A 26 4.91 3.64 6.48
CA PHE A 26 4.39 3.33 5.15
C PHE A 26 2.86 3.20 5.23
N ALA A 27 2.18 3.39 4.11
CA ALA A 27 0.73 3.21 3.98
C ALA A 27 0.40 2.43 2.72
N CYS A 28 -0.70 1.67 2.69
CA CYS A 28 -1.24 1.09 1.46
C CYS A 28 -2.37 1.94 0.90
N LEU A 29 -2.66 1.76 -0.39
CA LEU A 29 -3.83 2.39 -1.01
C LEU A 29 -5.12 1.77 -0.45
N GLY A 30 -6.13 2.62 -0.25
CA GLY A 30 -7.51 2.21 -0.09
C GLY A 30 -8.41 2.82 -1.17
N ASN A 31 -9.69 2.43 -1.13
CA ASN A 31 -10.68 2.88 -2.10
C ASN A 31 -10.96 4.39 -2.02
N HIS A 32 -10.84 4.95 -0.82
CA HIS A 32 -11.18 6.35 -0.55
C HIS A 32 -10.06 7.35 -0.91
N GLU A 33 -8.87 6.87 -1.25
CA GLU A 33 -7.78 7.73 -1.74
C GLU A 33 -8.14 8.34 -3.10
N PHE A 34 -9.11 7.78 -3.81
CA PHE A 34 -9.54 8.20 -5.16
C PHE A 34 -10.89 8.93 -5.20
N ASP A 35 -11.46 9.28 -4.05
CA ASP A 35 -12.73 10.02 -3.98
C ASP A 35 -12.66 11.36 -4.72
N PHE A 36 -11.50 12.00 -4.72
CA PHE A 36 -11.24 13.29 -5.37
C PHE A 36 -10.36 13.16 -6.63
N GLY A 37 -10.21 11.94 -7.14
CA GLY A 37 -9.42 11.62 -8.34
C GLY A 37 -7.91 11.46 -8.09
N ILE A 38 -7.22 10.96 -9.12
CA ILE A 38 -5.78 10.65 -9.06
C ILE A 38 -4.96 11.88 -8.70
N ASP A 39 -5.24 13.06 -9.26
CA ASP A 39 -4.45 14.26 -8.99
C ASP A 39 -4.52 14.70 -7.52
N ALA A 40 -5.66 14.50 -6.85
CA ALA A 40 -5.77 14.73 -5.41
C ALA A 40 -4.92 13.72 -4.62
N PHE A 41 -4.95 12.43 -4.99
CA PHE A 41 -4.06 11.43 -4.42
C PHE A 41 -2.58 11.78 -4.62
N LEU A 42 -2.19 12.34 -5.77
CA LEU A 42 -0.80 12.72 -5.99
C LEU A 42 -0.35 13.88 -5.11
N ASN A 43 -1.23 14.85 -4.84
CA ASN A 43 -0.95 15.90 -3.88
C ASN A 43 -0.78 15.35 -2.46
N VAL A 44 -1.63 14.39 -2.08
CA VAL A 44 -1.54 13.65 -0.82
C VAL A 44 -0.21 12.90 -0.72
N SER A 45 0.13 12.11 -1.75
CA SER A 45 1.36 11.33 -1.79
C SER A 45 2.60 12.21 -1.74
N ALA A 46 2.58 13.34 -2.46
CA ALA A 46 3.66 14.32 -2.43
C ALA A 46 3.82 15.01 -1.06
N ALA A 47 2.73 15.17 -0.30
CA ALA A 47 2.75 15.74 1.05
C ALA A 47 3.12 14.71 2.14
N SER A 48 3.06 13.42 1.85
CA SER A 48 3.40 12.34 2.77
C SER A 48 4.92 12.26 3.00
N LYS A 49 5.32 12.10 4.27
CA LYS A 49 6.72 11.81 4.66
C LYS A 49 7.02 10.30 4.66
N PHE A 50 6.11 9.50 4.15
CA PHE A 50 6.15 8.05 4.07
C PHE A 50 5.76 7.58 2.67
N PRO A 51 6.27 6.43 2.20
CA PRO A 51 5.88 5.87 0.93
C PRO A 51 4.46 5.27 0.99
N TRP A 52 3.73 5.49 -0.10
CA TRP A 52 2.51 4.74 -0.40
C TRP A 52 2.87 3.46 -1.15
N LEU A 53 2.37 2.32 -0.69
CA LEU A 53 2.69 1.00 -1.19
C LEU A 53 1.53 0.42 -2.00
N ASN A 54 1.85 -0.16 -3.16
CA ASN A 54 0.87 -0.70 -4.09
C ASN A 54 1.54 -1.64 -5.09
N VAL A 55 1.04 -2.87 -5.22
CA VAL A 55 1.54 -3.84 -6.21
C VAL A 55 0.56 -4.14 -7.33
N ASN A 56 -0.71 -3.73 -7.20
CA ASN A 56 -1.76 -4.20 -8.10
C ASN A 56 -2.66 -3.13 -8.71
N ALA A 57 -2.55 -1.85 -8.32
CA ALA A 57 -3.31 -0.74 -8.91
C ALA A 57 -2.52 -0.03 -10.00
N TYR A 58 -3.11 0.10 -11.19
CA TYR A 58 -2.47 0.65 -12.39
C TYR A 58 -3.27 1.82 -12.97
N GLU A 59 -2.57 2.78 -13.56
CA GLU A 59 -3.20 3.84 -14.35
C GLU A 59 -3.64 3.31 -15.71
N ALA A 60 -4.92 3.48 -16.04
CA ALA A 60 -5.50 2.96 -17.28
C ALA A 60 -4.90 3.58 -18.54
N SER A 61 -4.47 4.85 -18.46
CA SER A 61 -3.89 5.62 -19.57
C SER A 61 -2.47 5.19 -19.91
N THR A 62 -1.64 4.89 -18.91
CA THR A 62 -0.22 4.58 -19.09
C THR A 62 0.08 3.08 -19.03
N LYS A 63 -0.85 2.27 -18.51
CA LYS A 63 -0.66 0.84 -18.21
C LYS A 63 0.52 0.57 -17.28
N LYS A 64 0.88 1.57 -16.45
CA LYS A 64 1.94 1.47 -15.44
C LYS A 64 1.33 1.48 -14.05
N LEU A 65 2.08 0.93 -13.10
CA LEU A 65 1.74 1.00 -11.68
C LEU A 65 1.49 2.47 -11.29
N LEU A 66 0.46 2.71 -10.47
CA LEU A 66 0.00 4.05 -10.11
C LEU A 66 1.15 4.96 -9.67
N ARG A 67 1.30 6.13 -10.30
CA ARG A 67 2.34 7.09 -9.90
C ARG A 67 2.09 7.63 -8.49
N GLY A 68 3.16 8.01 -7.79
CA GLY A 68 3.07 8.36 -6.36
C GLY A 68 2.97 7.16 -5.43
N THR A 69 3.17 5.94 -5.93
CA THR A 69 3.31 4.71 -5.13
C THR A 69 4.62 3.99 -5.44
N GLN A 70 4.99 3.07 -4.55
CA GLN A 70 6.09 2.12 -4.75
C GLN A 70 5.56 0.69 -4.53
N PRO A 71 6.12 -0.33 -5.22
CA PRO A 71 5.66 -1.71 -5.05
C PRO A 71 5.88 -2.20 -3.62
N TYR A 72 7.04 -1.90 -3.04
CA TYR A 72 7.39 -2.28 -1.68
C TYR A 72 8.38 -1.28 -1.08
N ALA A 73 8.48 -1.28 0.24
CA ALA A 73 9.50 -0.57 1.00
C ALA A 73 10.23 -1.53 1.93
N ILE A 74 11.43 -1.14 2.34
CA ILE A 74 12.27 -1.93 3.23
C ILE A 74 12.70 -1.04 4.38
N LYS A 75 12.45 -1.51 5.59
CA LYS A 75 12.91 -0.86 6.82
C LYS A 75 13.87 -1.77 7.56
N LYS A 76 15.01 -1.22 7.96
CA LYS A 76 16.00 -1.90 8.81
C LYS A 76 15.74 -1.53 10.26
N PHE A 77 15.58 -2.53 11.11
CA PHE A 77 15.43 -2.38 12.55
C PHE A 77 16.68 -2.87 13.23
N ASN A 78 17.34 -2.00 13.99
CA ASN A 78 18.52 -2.34 14.76
C ASN A 78 18.11 -2.49 16.23
N ALA A 79 18.22 -3.70 16.77
CA ALA A 79 18.00 -3.97 18.18
C ALA A 79 19.31 -4.45 18.81
N THR A 80 19.68 -3.88 19.94
CA THR A 80 20.94 -4.20 20.64
C THR A 80 21.05 -5.70 20.99
N THR A 81 19.92 -6.36 21.24
CA THR A 81 19.86 -7.78 21.62
C THR A 81 19.61 -8.74 20.45
N MET A 82 19.02 -8.29 19.35
CA MET A 82 18.60 -9.14 18.23
C MET A 82 19.35 -8.84 16.92
N GLY A 83 20.25 -7.87 16.91
CA GLY A 83 20.96 -7.43 15.71
C GLY A 83 20.11 -6.59 14.77
N THR A 84 20.50 -6.55 13.50
CA THR A 84 19.76 -5.86 12.43
C THR A 84 18.78 -6.81 11.76
N MET A 85 17.51 -6.42 11.69
CA MET A 85 16.45 -7.11 10.94
C MET A 85 16.01 -6.25 9.76
N LYS A 86 15.92 -6.84 8.57
CA LYS A 86 15.42 -6.22 7.34
C LYS A 86 13.95 -6.63 7.16
N ILE A 87 13.04 -5.69 7.31
CA ILE A 87 11.59 -5.91 7.12
C ILE A 87 11.18 -5.31 5.78
N GLY A 88 10.60 -6.13 4.91
CA GLY A 88 9.96 -5.69 3.68
C GLY A 88 8.45 -5.52 3.87
N ALA A 89 7.87 -4.46 3.33
CA ALA A 89 6.44 -4.24 3.32
C ALA A 89 5.97 -3.96 1.88
N PHE A 90 4.80 -4.49 1.50
CA PHE A 90 4.13 -4.15 0.24
C PHE A 90 2.64 -3.87 0.48
N GLY A 91 1.98 -3.17 -0.44
CA GLY A 91 0.57 -2.82 -0.34
C GLY A 91 -0.26 -3.45 -1.45
N VAL A 92 -1.45 -3.95 -1.14
CA VAL A 92 -2.37 -4.57 -2.10
C VAL A 92 -3.81 -4.18 -1.79
N MET A 93 -4.62 -3.96 -2.83
CA MET A 93 -5.99 -3.46 -2.70
C MET A 93 -6.96 -4.28 -3.55
N TYR A 94 -8.22 -4.41 -3.12
CA TYR A 94 -9.27 -5.02 -3.95
C TYR A 94 -9.56 -4.20 -5.23
N ASP A 95 -10.11 -4.86 -6.26
CA ASP A 95 -10.56 -4.18 -7.48
C ASP A 95 -11.86 -3.41 -7.21
N MET A 96 -11.80 -2.08 -7.29
CA MET A 96 -12.98 -1.22 -7.10
C MET A 96 -14.04 -1.43 -8.18
N GLN A 97 -13.68 -2.01 -9.32
CA GLN A 97 -14.56 -2.16 -10.49
C GLN A 97 -15.16 -0.82 -10.97
N ASP A 98 -14.48 0.28 -10.67
CA ASP A 98 -14.86 1.64 -11.06
C ASP A 98 -13.85 2.22 -12.05
N THR A 99 -14.11 1.96 -13.34
CA THR A 99 -13.26 2.46 -14.43
C THR A 99 -13.28 3.98 -14.59
N SER A 100 -14.27 4.68 -13.99
CA SER A 100 -14.36 6.13 -14.03
C SER A 100 -13.19 6.81 -13.31
N LYS A 101 -12.51 6.08 -12.41
CA LYS A 101 -11.30 6.54 -11.71
C LYS A 101 -10.06 6.58 -12.61
N GLY A 102 -10.14 6.08 -13.84
CA GLY A 102 -8.99 6.01 -14.75
C GLY A 102 -7.94 4.99 -14.32
N MET A 103 -8.37 3.98 -13.56
CA MET A 103 -7.53 2.95 -12.96
C MET A 103 -8.09 1.55 -13.23
N TYR A 104 -7.22 0.55 -13.10
CA TYR A 104 -7.62 -0.85 -13.07
C TYR A 104 -6.70 -1.61 -12.10
N TRP A 105 -7.20 -2.72 -11.58
CA TRP A 105 -6.47 -3.57 -10.64
C TRP A 105 -6.16 -4.92 -11.26
N THR A 106 -4.96 -5.43 -11.00
CA THR A 106 -4.60 -6.83 -11.30
C THR A 106 -4.97 -7.73 -10.12
N ASP A 107 -5.01 -9.04 -10.36
CA ASP A 107 -5.30 -10.02 -9.32
C ASP A 107 -4.39 -9.83 -8.09
N PRO A 108 -4.97 -9.59 -6.90
CA PRO A 108 -4.20 -9.25 -5.70
C PRO A 108 -3.28 -10.40 -5.26
N ILE A 109 -3.71 -11.65 -5.44
CA ILE A 109 -2.94 -12.84 -5.08
C ILE A 109 -1.69 -12.96 -5.96
N THR A 110 -1.84 -12.81 -7.26
CA THR A 110 -0.75 -12.93 -8.23
C THR A 110 0.27 -11.82 -8.04
N ALA A 111 -0.17 -10.56 -7.96
CA ALA A 111 0.71 -9.42 -7.71
C ALA A 111 1.47 -9.55 -6.38
N SER A 112 0.82 -10.06 -5.34
CA SER A 112 1.44 -10.21 -4.02
C SER A 112 2.45 -11.36 -3.98
N LYS A 113 2.22 -12.46 -4.72
CA LYS A 113 3.23 -13.53 -4.87
C LYS A 113 4.50 -13.01 -5.53
N GLU A 114 4.38 -12.13 -6.54
CA GLU A 114 5.52 -11.49 -7.18
C GLU A 114 6.26 -10.56 -6.21
N ALA A 115 5.54 -9.78 -5.42
CA ALA A 115 6.11 -8.91 -4.39
C ALA A 115 6.87 -9.70 -3.32
N VAL A 116 6.27 -10.79 -2.80
CA VAL A 116 6.93 -11.69 -1.84
C VAL A 116 8.19 -12.28 -2.45
N LYS A 117 8.13 -12.75 -3.70
CA LYS A 117 9.29 -13.30 -4.40
C LYS A 117 10.42 -12.27 -4.48
N ALA A 118 10.14 -11.04 -4.89
CA ALA A 118 11.13 -9.96 -4.94
C ALA A 118 11.73 -9.69 -3.55
N LEU A 119 10.89 -9.58 -2.51
CA LEU A 119 11.33 -9.29 -1.15
C LEU A 119 12.21 -10.42 -0.57
N ARG A 120 11.87 -11.69 -0.81
CA ARG A 120 12.60 -12.84 -0.27
C ARG A 120 13.84 -13.21 -1.07
N GLU A 121 13.74 -13.25 -2.39
CA GLU A 121 14.81 -13.78 -3.25
C GLU A 121 15.84 -12.71 -3.63
N VAL A 122 15.37 -11.50 -3.95
CA VAL A 122 16.23 -10.40 -4.41
C VAL A 122 16.69 -9.57 -3.21
N GLU A 123 15.73 -9.07 -2.44
CA GLU A 123 16.01 -8.19 -1.30
C GLU A 123 16.48 -8.94 -0.06
N LYS A 124 16.19 -10.25 0.04
CA LYS A 124 16.59 -11.10 1.16
C LYS A 124 16.15 -10.49 2.51
N VAL A 125 14.89 -10.08 2.59
CA VAL A 125 14.32 -9.57 3.85
C VAL A 125 14.05 -10.72 4.82
N ASP A 126 14.26 -10.45 6.11
CA ASP A 126 14.02 -11.39 7.20
C ASP A 126 12.51 -11.56 7.47
N MET A 127 11.76 -10.47 7.31
CA MET A 127 10.31 -10.46 7.49
C MET A 127 9.60 -9.76 6.33
N VAL A 128 8.44 -10.28 5.92
CA VAL A 128 7.55 -9.68 4.93
C VAL A 128 6.20 -9.36 5.57
N ILE A 129 5.80 -8.09 5.46
CA ILE A 129 4.50 -7.58 5.89
C ILE A 129 3.67 -7.25 4.64
N ALA A 130 2.46 -7.80 4.57
CA ALA A 130 1.47 -7.39 3.56
C ALA A 130 0.53 -6.37 4.19
N LEU A 131 0.43 -5.17 3.61
CA LEU A 131 -0.63 -4.22 3.93
C LEU A 131 -1.77 -4.40 2.94
N THR A 132 -2.90 -4.88 3.44
CA THR A 132 -4.08 -5.17 2.61
C THR A 132 -5.14 -4.09 2.81
N HIS A 133 -5.81 -3.75 1.72
CA HIS A 133 -7.09 -3.03 1.75
C HIS A 133 -8.08 -3.86 0.94
N GLN A 134 -8.56 -4.94 1.54
CA GLN A 134 -9.48 -5.91 0.94
C GLN A 134 -10.66 -6.17 1.88
N PHE A 135 -11.66 -6.89 1.39
CA PHE A 135 -12.70 -7.42 2.28
C PHE A 135 -12.14 -8.56 3.12
N LEU A 136 -12.72 -8.78 4.30
CA LEU A 136 -12.26 -9.79 5.24
C LEU A 136 -12.18 -11.20 4.62
N ASP A 137 -13.15 -11.59 3.80
CA ASP A 137 -13.15 -12.89 3.13
C ASP A 137 -12.01 -13.02 2.10
N ASP A 138 -11.67 -11.93 1.43
CA ASP A 138 -10.56 -11.89 0.48
C ASP A 138 -9.21 -11.92 1.20
N ASP A 139 -9.08 -11.25 2.36
CA ASP A 139 -7.88 -11.34 3.20
C ASP A 139 -7.71 -12.74 3.82
N ASN A 140 -8.79 -13.37 4.26
CA ASN A 140 -8.76 -14.77 4.71
C ASN A 140 -8.30 -15.72 3.59
N ARG A 141 -8.73 -15.48 2.35
CA ARG A 141 -8.27 -16.23 1.19
C ARG A 141 -6.81 -15.88 0.84
N PHE A 142 -6.43 -14.62 0.99
CA PHE A 142 -5.07 -14.12 0.73
C PHE A 142 -4.04 -14.84 1.58
N SER A 143 -4.25 -14.90 2.91
CA SER A 143 -3.34 -15.54 3.86
C SER A 143 -3.13 -17.04 3.57
N GLN A 144 -4.15 -17.70 3.03
CA GLN A 144 -4.06 -19.09 2.62
C GLN A 144 -3.27 -19.29 1.33
N LEU A 145 -3.35 -18.36 0.38
CA LEU A 145 -2.81 -18.53 -0.97
C LEU A 145 -1.45 -17.85 -1.20
N VAL A 146 -1.13 -16.79 -0.47
CA VAL A 146 0.11 -16.02 -0.58
C VAL A 146 1.09 -16.46 0.51
N LYS A 147 1.89 -17.48 0.20
CA LYS A 147 2.93 -17.98 1.11
C LYS A 147 4.12 -17.03 1.17
N GLY A 148 4.76 -16.93 2.34
CA GLY A 148 5.98 -16.14 2.55
C GLY A 148 5.75 -14.74 3.13
N VAL A 149 4.50 -14.35 3.36
CA VAL A 149 4.10 -13.23 4.23
C VAL A 149 4.10 -13.72 5.68
N ASP A 150 4.71 -12.96 6.59
CA ASP A 150 4.76 -13.29 8.02
C ASP A 150 3.68 -12.57 8.83
N MET A 151 3.19 -11.43 8.33
CA MET A 151 2.17 -10.63 9.00
C MET A 151 1.30 -9.90 7.99
N GLU A 152 -0.01 -9.90 8.26
CA GLU A 152 -1.01 -9.04 7.66
C GLU A 152 -1.79 -8.34 8.80
N PRO A 153 -2.14 -7.05 8.68
CA PRO A 153 -3.04 -6.42 9.62
C PRO A 153 -4.43 -7.05 9.49
N ALA A 154 -4.98 -7.52 10.60
CA ALA A 154 -6.34 -8.03 10.70
C ALA A 154 -7.40 -6.91 10.63
#